data_AF-A0A661S7X0-F1
#
_entry.id   AF-A0A661S7X0-F1
#
_cell.length_a   1.000
_cell.length_b   1.000
_cell.length_c   1.000
_cell.angle_alpha   90.00
_cell.angle_beta   90.00
_cell.angle_gamma   90.00
#
_symmetry.space_group_name_H-M   'P 1'
#
loop_
_entity.id
_entity.type
_entity.pdbx_description
1 polymer ?
#
loop_
_entity_poly.entity_id
_entity_poly.type
_entity_poly.pdbx_seq_one_letter_code
_entity_poly.pdbx_strand_id
1 'polypeptide(L)'
;MHFEFFNCLIIKQIVEKRADISLFQEGVLNQMIERSGGVLRDLFEMIEVTASSALFKNKSVIDQETSDYSFERLKMEYRGMITVWGEKEAKVSTGDLYDKLFEVSESSTKEFPLDDTMFLLLSCLAVVEYNGKQWFDVHPAVKSILGSIDMGRS
;
A
#
# COMPACT_ATOMS: atom_id res chain seq x y z
N MET A 1 14.27 -4.45 11.00
CA MET A 1 15.13 -4.25 9.83
C MET A 1 15.47 -5.53 9.07
N HIS A 2 15.69 -6.70 9.69
CA HIS A 2 15.99 -7.94 8.95
C HIS A 2 14.80 -8.58 8.19
N PHE A 3 13.57 -8.28 8.60
CA PHE A 3 12.35 -8.88 8.03
C PHE A 3 11.93 -8.25 6.69
N GLU A 4 12.18 -6.94 6.50
CA GLU A 4 11.85 -6.21 5.26
C GLU A 4 12.74 -6.67 4.08
N PHE A 5 14.03 -6.88 4.32
CA PHE A 5 14.98 -7.34 3.28
C PHE A 5 14.68 -8.76 2.78
N PHE A 6 14.25 -9.68 3.66
CA PHE A 6 13.96 -11.07 3.27
C PHE A 6 12.69 -11.19 2.41
N ASN A 7 11.66 -10.39 2.72
CA ASN A 7 10.42 -10.37 1.94
C ASN A 7 10.63 -9.84 0.52
N CYS A 8 11.47 -8.83 0.33
CA CYS A 8 11.73 -8.26 -1.00
C CYS A 8 12.32 -9.30 -1.98
N LEU A 9 13.22 -10.18 -1.51
CA LEU A 9 13.82 -11.23 -2.33
C LEU A 9 12.78 -12.27 -2.80
N ILE A 10 11.91 -12.74 -1.91
CA ILE A 10 10.88 -13.72 -2.26
C ILE A 10 9.87 -13.12 -3.22
N ILE A 11 9.41 -11.89 -2.97
CA ILE A 11 8.45 -11.22 -3.84
C ILE A 11 9.03 -11.01 -5.23
N LYS A 12 10.31 -10.60 -5.33
CA LYS A 12 11.00 -10.46 -6.61
C LYS A 12 11.03 -11.79 -7.39
N GLN A 13 11.32 -12.92 -6.72
CA GLN A 13 11.27 -14.23 -7.34
C GLN A 13 9.87 -14.61 -7.86
N ILE A 14 8.81 -14.18 -7.16
CA ILE A 14 7.43 -14.40 -7.61
C ILE A 14 7.16 -13.62 -8.91
N VAL A 15 7.66 -12.39 -9.01
CA VAL A 15 7.56 -11.56 -10.23
C VAL A 15 8.38 -12.14 -11.37
N GLU A 16 9.62 -12.59 -11.11
CA GLU A 16 10.49 -13.25 -12.10
C GLU A 16 9.85 -14.48 -12.76
N LYS A 17 8.90 -15.15 -12.09
CA LYS A 17 8.15 -16.27 -12.66
C LYS A 17 6.99 -15.85 -13.57
N ARG A 18 6.65 -14.56 -13.62
CA ARG A 18 5.45 -14.02 -14.30
C ARG A 18 5.77 -12.91 -15.29
N ALA A 19 6.90 -12.25 -15.17
CA ALA A 19 7.33 -11.15 -16.03
C ALA A 19 8.84 -11.23 -16.30
N ASP A 20 9.25 -10.73 -17.46
CA ASP A 20 10.66 -10.49 -17.75
C ASP A 20 11.14 -9.26 -16.97
N ILE A 21 12.03 -9.47 -16.00
CA ILE A 21 12.54 -8.39 -15.15
C ILE A 21 13.35 -7.34 -15.92
N SER A 22 13.84 -7.66 -17.12
CA SER A 22 14.51 -6.68 -17.99
C SER A 22 13.57 -5.60 -18.53
N LEU A 23 12.25 -5.81 -18.43
CA LEU A 23 11.24 -4.82 -18.75
C LEU A 23 11.12 -3.73 -17.68
N PHE A 24 11.81 -3.85 -16.55
CA PHE A 24 11.86 -2.83 -15.51
C PHE A 24 13.19 -2.09 -15.57
N GLN A 25 13.13 -0.75 -15.57
CA GLN A 25 14.31 0.05 -15.30
C GLN A 25 14.92 -0.31 -13.94
N GLU A 26 16.25 -0.21 -13.83
CA GLU A 26 16.98 -0.50 -12.61
C GLU A 26 16.35 0.17 -11.37
N GLY A 27 16.14 -0.62 -10.32
CA GLY A 27 15.56 -0.17 -9.06
C GLY A 27 14.04 -0.04 -9.03
N VAL A 28 13.36 0.10 -10.18
CA VAL A 28 11.90 0.35 -10.21
C VAL A 28 11.12 -0.82 -9.62
N LEU A 29 11.44 -2.06 -9.98
CA LEU A 29 10.74 -3.22 -9.43
C LEU A 29 10.89 -3.31 -7.90
N ASN A 30 12.09 -3.05 -7.35
CA ASN A 30 12.30 -3.08 -5.91
C ASN A 30 11.46 -2.01 -5.21
N GLN A 31 11.40 -0.82 -5.78
CA GLN A 31 10.57 0.27 -5.23
C GLN A 31 9.07 -0.07 -5.31
N MET A 32 8.60 -0.71 -6.37
CA MET A 32 7.20 -1.17 -6.47
C MET A 32 6.89 -2.23 -5.40
N ILE A 33 7.82 -3.14 -5.13
CA ILE A 33 7.69 -4.13 -4.05
C ILE A 33 7.58 -3.43 -2.69
N GLU A 34 8.43 -2.47 -2.40
CA GLU A 34 8.36 -1.68 -1.17
C GLU A 34 7.04 -0.93 -1.04
N ARG A 35 6.59 -0.26 -2.12
CA ARG A 35 5.33 0.49 -2.18
C ARG A 35 4.08 -0.38 -1.99
N SER A 36 4.16 -1.67 -2.31
CA SER A 36 3.08 -2.63 -2.11
C SER A 36 2.93 -3.10 -0.65
N GLY A 37 3.90 -2.80 0.23
CA GLY A 37 3.85 -3.27 1.63
C GLY A 37 3.86 -4.79 1.81
N GLY A 38 4.22 -5.55 0.77
CA GLY A 38 4.11 -7.01 0.73
C GLY A 38 2.75 -7.54 0.28
N VAL A 39 1.81 -6.66 -0.07
CA VAL A 39 0.50 -7.03 -0.63
C VAL A 39 0.68 -7.37 -2.11
N LEU A 40 0.73 -8.67 -2.41
CA LEU A 40 0.95 -9.15 -3.79
C LEU A 40 -0.11 -8.66 -4.78
N ARG A 41 -1.37 -8.52 -4.34
CA ARG A 41 -2.45 -8.00 -5.17
C ARG A 41 -2.10 -6.60 -5.68
N ASP A 42 -1.79 -5.69 -4.76
CA ASP A 42 -1.47 -4.30 -5.05
C ASP A 42 -0.17 -4.19 -5.87
N LEU A 43 0.82 -5.05 -5.62
CA LEU A 43 2.02 -5.13 -6.46
C LEU A 43 1.68 -5.48 -7.91
N PHE A 44 0.90 -6.53 -8.14
CA PHE A 44 0.57 -6.96 -9.50
C PHE A 44 -0.35 -5.97 -10.20
N GLU A 45 -1.25 -5.32 -9.48
CA GLU A 45 -2.07 -4.22 -10.00
C GLU A 45 -1.20 -3.03 -10.42
N MET A 46 -0.23 -2.61 -9.59
CA MET A 46 0.72 -1.58 -9.98
C MET A 46 1.52 -2.00 -11.23
N ILE A 47 2.03 -3.23 -11.29
CA ILE A 47 2.77 -3.73 -12.47
C ILE A 47 1.90 -3.67 -13.74
N GLU A 48 0.64 -4.08 -13.67
CA GLU A 48 -0.29 -4.04 -14.80
C GLU A 48 -0.58 -2.61 -15.28
N VAL A 49 -0.85 -1.70 -14.35
CA VAL A 49 -1.10 -0.28 -14.65
C VAL A 49 0.14 0.36 -15.27
N THR A 50 1.31 0.12 -14.68
CA THR A 50 2.58 0.66 -15.16
C THR A 50 2.97 0.11 -16.52
N ALA A 51 2.78 -1.20 -16.77
CA ALA A 51 3.01 -1.81 -18.08
C ALA A 51 2.09 -1.21 -19.15
N SER A 52 0.80 -1.07 -18.84
CA SER A 52 -0.18 -0.46 -19.75
C SER A 52 0.16 1.00 -20.06
N SER A 53 0.57 1.78 -19.05
CA SER A 53 1.00 3.16 -19.19
C SER A 53 2.28 3.29 -20.05
N ALA A 54 3.26 2.40 -19.83
CA ALA A 54 4.49 2.35 -20.62
C ALA A 54 4.19 2.06 -22.11
N LEU A 55 3.32 1.07 -22.39
CA LEU A 55 2.87 0.76 -23.75
C LEU A 55 2.17 1.95 -24.41
N PHE A 56 1.22 2.59 -23.71
CA PHE A 56 0.52 3.77 -24.22
C PHE A 56 1.48 4.94 -24.54
N LYS A 57 2.56 5.07 -23.76
CA LYS A 57 3.61 6.09 -23.94
C LYS A 57 4.72 5.64 -24.92
N ASN A 58 4.59 4.48 -25.57
CA ASN A 58 5.60 3.88 -26.46
C ASN A 58 6.99 3.71 -25.79
N LYS A 59 7.01 3.37 -24.50
CA LYS A 59 8.26 3.07 -23.78
C LYS A 59 8.61 1.59 -23.93
N SER A 60 9.90 1.29 -24.01
CA SER A 60 10.41 -0.09 -24.07
C SER A 60 10.53 -0.75 -22.69
N VAL A 61 10.48 0.04 -21.62
CA VAL A 61 10.59 -0.42 -20.23
C VAL A 61 9.60 0.34 -19.35
N ILE A 62 9.22 -0.32 -18.26
CA ILE A 62 8.62 0.27 -17.07
C ILE A 62 9.67 1.14 -16.39
N ASP A 63 9.38 2.43 -16.29
CA ASP A 63 10.27 3.42 -15.71
C ASP A 63 9.68 4.08 -14.45
N GLN A 64 10.45 4.98 -13.85
CA GLN A 64 10.05 5.64 -12.62
C GLN A 64 8.74 6.45 -12.79
N GLU A 65 8.57 7.16 -13.91
CA GLU A 65 7.37 7.97 -14.18
C GLU A 65 6.10 7.11 -14.17
N THR A 66 6.14 5.96 -14.85
CA THR A 66 4.98 5.06 -14.95
C THR A 66 4.72 4.31 -13.64
N SER A 67 5.77 4.02 -12.85
CA SER A 67 5.67 3.47 -11.49
C SER A 67 5.11 4.49 -10.47
N ASP A 68 5.49 5.76 -10.58
CA ASP A 68 4.93 6.82 -9.73
C ASP A 68 3.45 7.02 -10.01
N TYR A 69 3.07 7.02 -11.29
CA TYR A 69 1.67 7.10 -11.69
C TYR A 69 0.81 5.96 -11.09
N SER A 70 1.29 4.72 -11.14
CA SER A 70 0.55 3.59 -10.56
C SER A 70 0.43 3.70 -9.04
N PHE A 71 1.47 4.22 -8.36
CA PHE A 71 1.42 4.42 -6.92
C PHE A 71 0.46 5.54 -6.51
N GLU A 72 0.41 6.64 -7.26
CA GLU A 72 -0.59 7.70 -7.05
C GLU A 72 -2.02 7.16 -7.22
N ARG A 73 -2.24 6.31 -8.22
CA ARG A 73 -3.53 5.64 -8.43
C ARG A 73 -3.90 4.75 -7.24
N LEU A 74 -2.98 3.91 -6.78
CA LEU A 74 -3.19 3.05 -5.61
C LEU A 74 -3.57 3.88 -4.36
N LYS A 75 -2.93 5.05 -4.16
CA LYS A 75 -3.31 5.97 -3.08
C LYS A 75 -4.76 6.46 -3.22
N MET A 76 -5.21 6.77 -4.44
CA MET A 76 -6.61 7.20 -4.65
C MET A 76 -7.60 6.07 -4.36
N GLU A 77 -7.27 4.84 -4.71
CA GLU A 77 -8.08 3.65 -4.39
C GLU A 77 -8.18 3.47 -2.87
N TYR A 78 -7.06 3.53 -2.15
CA TYR A 78 -7.08 3.50 -0.68
C TYR A 78 -7.89 4.65 -0.07
N ARG A 79 -7.80 5.89 -0.57
CA ARG A 79 -8.65 7.00 -0.10
C ARG A 79 -10.14 6.68 -0.26
N GLY A 80 -10.52 6.09 -1.39
CA GLY A 80 -11.89 5.67 -1.66
C GLY A 80 -12.38 4.57 -0.70
N MET A 81 -11.51 3.62 -0.35
CA MET A 81 -11.82 2.55 0.60
C MET A 81 -11.84 3.02 2.06
N ILE A 82 -10.99 3.99 2.43
CA ILE A 82 -10.94 4.60 3.77
C ILE A 82 -11.94 5.78 3.81
N THR A 83 -13.18 5.50 3.43
CA THR A 83 -14.29 6.45 3.47
C THR A 83 -15.56 5.70 3.83
N VAL A 84 -16.21 6.12 4.91
CA VAL A 84 -17.54 5.63 5.27
C VAL A 84 -18.58 6.48 4.57
N TRP A 85 -19.39 5.86 3.70
CA TRP A 85 -20.42 6.54 2.93
C TRP A 85 -21.76 6.53 3.67
N GLY A 86 -22.30 7.72 3.96
CA GLY A 86 -23.75 7.94 3.92
C GLY A 86 -24.65 7.35 5.01
N GLU A 87 -24.16 6.84 6.13
CA GLU A 87 -25.04 6.35 7.21
C GLU A 87 -24.92 7.19 8.49
N LYS A 88 -26.02 7.85 8.89
CA LYS A 88 -26.13 8.56 10.17
C LYS A 88 -26.04 7.62 11.39
N GLU A 89 -26.13 6.30 11.16
CA GLU A 89 -26.16 5.24 12.17
C GLU A 89 -24.88 4.38 12.17
N ALA A 90 -23.91 4.68 11.29
CA ALA A 90 -22.64 3.98 11.28
C ALA A 90 -21.90 4.19 12.62
N LYS A 91 -21.49 3.09 13.25
CA LYS A 91 -20.73 3.12 14.51
C LYS A 91 -19.32 3.70 14.36
N VAL A 92 -18.83 3.76 13.13
CA VAL A 92 -17.48 4.20 12.77
C VAL A 92 -17.62 5.25 11.68
N SER A 93 -17.00 6.41 11.89
CA SER A 93 -16.90 7.48 10.90
C SER A 93 -15.59 7.38 10.11
N THR A 94 -15.50 8.10 8.98
CA THR A 94 -14.23 8.28 8.26
C THR A 94 -13.14 8.88 9.16
N GLY A 95 -13.50 9.78 10.09
CA GLY A 95 -12.55 10.37 11.04
C GLY A 95 -11.92 9.32 11.95
N ASP A 96 -12.75 8.44 12.52
CA ASP A 96 -12.29 7.35 13.40
C ASP A 96 -11.30 6.41 12.69
N LEU A 97 -11.53 6.14 11.39
CA LEU A 97 -10.60 5.34 10.58
C LEU A 97 -9.23 6.03 10.43
N TYR A 98 -9.21 7.34 10.14
CA TYR A 98 -7.95 8.08 10.02
C TYR A 98 -7.23 8.21 11.37
N ASP A 99 -7.96 8.44 12.46
CA ASP A 99 -7.36 8.51 13.80
C ASP A 99 -6.73 7.17 14.19
N LYS A 100 -7.40 6.05 13.91
CA LYS A 100 -6.82 4.71 14.09
C LYS A 100 -5.59 4.50 13.21
N LEU A 101 -5.61 4.96 11.96
CA LEU A 101 -4.46 4.85 11.05
C LEU A 101 -3.24 5.64 11.56
N PHE A 102 -3.44 6.85 12.09
CA PHE A 102 -2.36 7.60 12.74
C PHE A 102 -1.81 6.83 13.95
N GLU A 103 -2.69 6.34 14.84
CA GLU A 103 -2.32 5.54 16.01
C GLU A 103 -1.46 4.30 15.63
N VAL A 104 -1.88 3.54 14.61
CA VAL A 104 -1.14 2.38 14.12
C VAL A 104 0.20 2.79 13.51
N SER A 105 0.23 3.89 12.77
CA SER A 105 1.46 4.35 12.10
C SER A 105 2.55 4.75 13.09
N GLU A 106 2.19 5.41 14.19
CA GLU A 106 3.10 5.95 15.20
C GLU A 106 3.47 4.96 16.31
N SER A 107 2.67 3.90 16.49
CA SER A 107 2.92 2.92 17.54
C SER A 107 4.25 2.17 17.35
N SER A 108 5.01 2.08 18.45
CA SER A 108 6.25 1.30 18.50
C SER A 108 6.01 -0.20 18.76
N THR A 109 4.89 -0.55 19.40
CA THR A 109 4.55 -1.95 19.72
C THR A 109 3.90 -2.65 18.55
N LYS A 110 3.15 -1.90 17.72
CA LYS A 110 2.40 -2.43 16.56
C LYS A 110 1.36 -3.50 16.94
N GLU A 111 0.96 -3.56 18.21
CA GLU A 111 -0.05 -4.46 18.75
C GLU A 111 -1.33 -3.68 19.07
N PHE A 112 -2.47 -4.15 18.58
CA PHE A 112 -3.75 -3.46 18.70
C PHE A 112 -4.93 -4.41 18.93
N PRO A 113 -5.97 -3.99 19.67
CA PRO A 113 -7.21 -4.74 19.74
C PRO A 113 -7.92 -4.76 18.38
N LEU A 114 -8.62 -5.86 18.10
CA LEU A 114 -9.48 -5.99 16.92
C LEU A 114 -10.86 -5.37 17.22
N ASP A 115 -10.91 -4.03 17.21
CA ASP A 115 -12.17 -3.26 17.27
C ASP A 115 -12.80 -3.06 15.88
N ASP A 116 -13.98 -2.45 15.82
CA ASP A 116 -14.71 -2.21 14.57
C ASP A 116 -13.87 -1.41 13.55
N THR A 117 -13.06 -0.44 14.00
CA THR A 117 -12.18 0.35 13.12
C THR A 117 -11.05 -0.50 12.55
N MET A 118 -10.39 -1.30 13.39
CA MET A 118 -9.31 -2.19 12.99
C MET A 118 -9.81 -3.25 12.00
N PHE A 119 -10.99 -3.84 12.25
CA PHE A 119 -11.60 -4.79 11.32
C PHE A 119 -11.88 -4.18 9.95
N LEU A 120 -12.42 -2.97 9.89
CA LEU A 120 -12.66 -2.26 8.63
C LEU A 120 -11.35 -1.99 7.89
N LEU A 121 -10.32 -1.51 8.58
CA LEU A 121 -9.01 -1.20 7.99
C LEU A 121 -8.26 -2.47 7.51
N LEU A 122 -8.36 -3.58 8.23
CA LEU A 122 -7.83 -4.87 7.80
C LEU A 122 -8.57 -5.40 6.57
N SER A 123 -9.90 -5.23 6.51
CA SER A 123 -10.72 -5.74 5.41
C SER A 123 -10.36 -5.14 4.05
N CYS A 124 -9.91 -3.88 4.04
CA CYS A 124 -9.46 -3.18 2.83
C CYS A 124 -7.94 -3.14 2.67
N LEU A 125 -7.18 -3.83 3.54
CA LEU A 125 -5.71 -3.84 3.58
C LEU A 125 -5.05 -2.48 3.87
N ALA A 126 -5.79 -1.48 4.37
CA ALA A 126 -5.19 -0.22 4.80
C ALA A 126 -4.26 -0.42 6.00
N VAL A 127 -4.57 -1.42 6.82
CA VAL A 127 -3.68 -2.02 7.81
C VAL A 127 -3.42 -3.48 7.41
N VAL A 128 -2.20 -3.96 7.62
CA VAL A 128 -1.78 -5.33 7.30
C VAL A 128 -1.27 -6.01 8.57
N GLU A 129 -1.77 -7.22 8.84
CA GLU A 129 -1.19 -8.09 9.87
C GLU A 129 0.00 -8.85 9.28
N TYR A 130 1.15 -8.72 9.92
CA TYR A 130 2.33 -9.51 9.61
C TYR A 130 2.45 -10.64 10.62
N ASN A 131 3.09 -11.74 10.19
CA ASN A 131 3.59 -12.85 11.02
C ASN A 131 2.57 -13.68 11.85
N GLY A 132 1.27 -13.38 11.79
CA GLY A 132 0.22 -14.13 12.49
C GLY A 132 0.25 -13.98 14.02
N LYS A 133 0.93 -12.95 14.53
CA LYS A 133 1.02 -12.61 15.95
C LYS A 133 0.49 -11.21 16.24
N GLN A 134 -0.48 -10.74 15.45
CA GLN A 134 -1.10 -9.43 15.67
C GLN A 134 -0.09 -8.27 15.65
N TRP A 135 0.95 -8.40 14.82
CA TRP A 135 1.85 -7.28 14.53
C TRP A 135 1.30 -6.56 13.29
N PHE A 136 0.74 -5.38 13.49
CA PHE A 136 0.04 -4.62 12.46
C PHE A 136 0.85 -3.43 11.99
N ASP A 137 0.84 -3.14 10.69
CA ASP A 137 1.36 -1.87 10.21
C ASP A 137 0.48 -1.28 9.10
N VAL A 138 0.60 0.03 8.91
CA VAL A 138 -0.14 0.75 7.88
C VAL A 138 0.48 0.48 6.52
N HIS A 139 -0.36 0.22 5.52
CA HIS A 139 0.08 0.03 4.14
C HIS A 139 0.87 1.26 3.64
N PRO A 140 1.98 1.10 2.87
CA PRO A 140 2.82 2.23 2.47
C PRO A 140 2.10 3.33 1.68
N ALA A 141 1.16 2.97 0.80
CA ALA A 141 0.29 3.95 0.13
C ALA A 141 -0.52 4.77 1.14
N VAL A 142 -1.02 4.15 2.20
CA VAL A 142 -1.78 4.81 3.27
C VAL A 142 -0.87 5.67 4.13
N LYS A 143 0.35 5.23 4.48
CA LYS A 143 1.34 6.10 5.15
C LYS A 143 1.64 7.37 4.34
N SER A 144 1.76 7.26 3.02
CA SER A 144 1.95 8.42 2.13
C SER A 144 0.74 9.38 2.15
N ILE A 145 -0.49 8.83 2.23
CA ILE A 145 -1.72 9.62 2.40
C ILE A 145 -1.69 10.37 3.74
N LEU A 146 -1.37 9.69 4.85
CA LEU A 146 -1.31 10.29 6.18
C LEU A 146 -0.31 11.44 6.24
N GLY A 147 0.90 11.25 5.70
CA GLY A 147 1.93 12.31 5.66
C GLY A 147 1.46 13.54 4.87
N SER A 148 0.64 13.36 3.84
CA SER A 148 0.06 14.47 3.07
C SER A 148 -1.05 15.21 3.84
N ILE A 149 -1.77 14.53 4.72
CA ILE A 149 -2.81 15.11 5.58
C ILE A 149 -2.18 15.88 6.74
N ASP A 150 -1.12 15.33 7.35
CA ASP A 150 -0.42 15.94 8.48
C ASP A 150 0.22 17.29 8.11
N MET A 151 0.85 17.38 6.92
CA MET A 151 1.35 18.66 6.38
C MET A 151 0.25 19.72 6.14
N GLY A 152 -1.03 19.32 6.09
CA GLY A 152 -2.17 20.24 6.00
C GLY A 152 -2.81 20.57 7.36
N ARG A 153 -2.36 19.93 8.45
CA ARG A 153 -2.83 20.15 9.82
C ARG A 153 -1.87 21.02 10.65
N SER A 154 -0.61 21.16 10.23
CA SER A 154 0.43 22.05 10.79
C SER A 154 0.37 23.48 10.25
#